data_AF-A0A1V6C924-F1
#
_entry.id   AF-A0A1V6C924-F1
#
_cell.length_a   1.000
_cell.length_b   1.000
_cell.length_c   1.000
_cell.angle_alpha   90.00
_cell.angle_beta   90.00
_cell.angle_gamma   90.00
#
_symmetry.space_group_name_H-M   'P 1'
#
loop_
_entity.id
_entity.type
_entity.pdbx_description
1 polymer ?
#
loop_
_entity_poly.entity_id
_entity_poly.type
_entity_poly.pdbx_seq_one_letter_code
_entity_poly.pdbx_strand_id
1 'polypeptide(L)'
;MENKNLSSEIDKIWEDNKEEFESKLSNWLDALSYGNKFLHSAKKEFHCWGPLKAYVSTTKAKSSSRAVFSLRFFGQEIAHLIVKDKEVFIKIKGSEIKNDKGFDLSLPDGIYSWKGKEGQLVRKHFKELSFATQGIPNMIKQEHRIESKFISEMCKGSGKFGLNSLRIQPVLIANKFPLQIPLPISASTGLPKPGRGHIDILARHKLKNNKTNLSVWELKKPNTYKKVASQAYIYSITLLKVLRHSKRASEWFKLFGFKSRIPDSLVIEAVVAVSRNQEEKFNKELRSLKETSPLQIGDDSIRLVAAYYKEKSDSITLEKDPFLE
;
A
#
# COMPACT_ATOMS: atom_id res chain seq x y z
N MET A 1 -14.80 15.79 20.88
CA MET A 1 -13.47 15.89 20.22
C MET A 1 -13.36 17.32 19.77
N GLU A 2 -12.32 18.05 20.18
CA GLU A 2 -12.03 19.37 19.60
C GLU A 2 -12.08 19.25 18.07
N ASN A 3 -12.86 20.12 17.43
CA ASN A 3 -12.93 20.24 15.98
C ASN A 3 -11.59 20.79 15.47
N LYS A 4 -10.61 19.91 15.32
CA LYS A 4 -9.26 20.24 14.85
C LYS A 4 -9.25 20.26 13.34
N ASN A 5 -8.83 21.38 12.76
CA ASN A 5 -8.54 21.50 11.34
C ASN A 5 -7.29 20.67 11.02
N LEU A 6 -7.47 19.50 10.41
CA LEU A 6 -6.38 18.57 10.14
C LEU A 6 -5.39 19.15 9.11
N SER A 7 -5.85 19.97 8.16
CA SER A 7 -4.97 20.63 7.19
C SER A 7 -3.99 21.56 7.92
N SER A 8 -4.50 22.43 8.79
CA SER A 8 -3.66 23.37 9.54
C SER A 8 -2.68 22.67 10.48
N GLU A 9 -3.09 21.56 11.11
CA GLU A 9 -2.18 20.74 11.92
C GLU A 9 -1.06 20.12 11.06
N ILE A 10 -1.38 19.61 9.87
CA ILE A 10 -0.38 19.07 8.93
C ILE A 10 0.56 20.17 8.45
N ASP A 11 0.05 21.36 8.12
CA ASP A 11 0.86 22.51 7.71
C ASP A 11 1.86 22.89 8.79
N LYS A 12 1.40 23.00 10.03
CA LYS A 12 2.27 23.28 11.18
C LYS A 12 3.33 22.20 11.35
N ILE A 13 2.93 20.92 11.38
CA ILE A 13 3.89 19.80 11.51
C ILE A 13 4.91 19.81 10.37
N TRP A 14 4.48 20.12 9.15
CA TRP A 14 5.36 20.16 7.99
C TRP A 14 6.42 21.25 8.12
N GLU A 15 6.02 22.49 8.44
CA GLU A 15 6.97 23.59 8.58
C GLU A 15 7.90 23.38 9.79
N ASP A 16 7.39 22.92 10.93
CA ASP A 16 8.17 22.65 12.14
C ASP A 16 9.24 21.55 11.93
N ASN A 17 9.08 20.68 10.92
CA ASN A 17 9.95 19.51 10.69
C ASN A 17 10.54 19.46 9.27
N LYS A 18 10.55 20.58 8.55
CA LYS A 18 10.83 20.65 7.11
C LYS A 18 12.16 20.01 6.69
N GLU A 19 13.26 20.35 7.38
CA GLU A 19 14.58 19.82 7.05
C GLU A 19 14.70 18.31 7.28
N GLU A 20 14.15 17.83 8.40
CA GLU A 20 14.11 16.40 8.72
C GLU A 20 13.28 15.64 7.68
N PHE A 21 12.14 16.20 7.27
CA PHE A 21 11.26 15.59 6.28
C PHE A 21 11.93 15.52 4.91
N GLU A 22 12.61 16.58 4.45
CA GLU A 22 13.37 16.55 3.21
C GLU A 22 14.48 15.48 3.22
N SER A 23 15.19 15.35 4.34
CA SER A 23 16.20 14.30 4.52
C SER A 23 15.58 12.89 4.45
N LYS A 24 14.46 12.64 5.16
CA LYS A 24 13.75 11.36 5.12
C LYS A 24 13.26 11.02 3.70
N LEU A 25 12.62 11.97 3.04
CA LEU A 25 12.07 11.81 1.69
C LEU A 25 13.17 11.50 0.68
N SER A 26 14.29 12.22 0.73
CA SER A 26 15.45 11.96 -0.13
C SER A 26 16.01 10.56 0.11
N ASN A 27 16.23 10.18 1.39
CA ASN A 27 16.73 8.86 1.75
C ASN A 27 15.81 7.71 1.31
N TRP A 28 14.48 7.90 1.37
CA TRP A 28 13.53 6.91 0.88
C TRP A 28 13.54 6.83 -0.64
N LEU A 29 13.57 7.97 -1.32
CA LEU A 29 13.61 8.03 -2.78
C LEU A 29 14.89 7.40 -3.34
N ASP A 30 16.04 7.64 -2.72
CA ASP A 30 17.31 7.01 -3.10
C ASP A 30 17.27 5.51 -2.91
N ALA A 31 16.76 5.04 -1.76
CA ALA A 31 16.58 3.62 -1.51
C ALA A 31 15.71 2.96 -2.59
N LEU A 32 14.59 3.61 -2.96
CA LEU A 32 13.67 3.07 -3.97
C LEU A 32 14.25 3.13 -5.38
N SER A 33 14.90 4.24 -5.75
CA SER A 33 15.48 4.45 -7.08
C SER A 33 16.65 3.51 -7.32
N TYR A 34 17.54 3.39 -6.33
CA TYR A 34 18.66 2.46 -6.37
C TYR A 34 18.16 1.00 -6.41
N GLY A 35 17.27 0.65 -5.48
CA GLY A 35 16.68 -0.68 -5.41
C GLY A 35 15.96 -1.06 -6.70
N ASN A 36 15.29 -0.13 -7.38
CA ASN A 36 14.51 -0.41 -8.59
C ASN A 36 15.34 -1.08 -9.70
N LYS A 37 16.62 -0.70 -9.88
CA LYS A 37 17.51 -1.35 -10.87
C LYS A 37 17.73 -2.82 -10.54
N PHE A 38 18.10 -3.12 -9.29
CA PHE A 38 18.33 -4.50 -8.83
C PHE A 38 17.05 -5.32 -8.79
N LEU A 39 15.94 -4.72 -8.36
CA LEU A 39 14.62 -5.34 -8.34
C LEU A 39 14.15 -5.71 -9.75
N HIS A 40 14.46 -4.88 -10.76
CA HIS A 40 14.08 -5.16 -12.16
C HIS A 40 14.81 -6.37 -12.73
N SER A 41 16.06 -6.59 -12.37
CA SER A 41 16.80 -7.81 -12.74
C SER A 41 16.29 -9.01 -11.93
N ALA A 42 16.22 -8.86 -10.61
CA ALA A 42 15.82 -9.92 -9.67
C ALA A 42 14.43 -10.48 -9.93
N LYS A 43 13.51 -9.69 -10.50
CA LYS A 43 12.12 -10.13 -10.74
C LYS A 43 12.00 -11.31 -11.72
N LYS A 44 13.03 -11.56 -12.54
CA LYS A 44 13.07 -12.67 -13.50
C LYS A 44 13.53 -13.98 -12.84
N GLU A 45 14.19 -13.90 -11.69
CA GLU A 45 14.85 -15.05 -11.06
C GLU A 45 13.88 -15.94 -10.26
N PHE A 46 12.70 -15.43 -9.94
CA PHE A 46 11.67 -16.18 -9.24
C PHE A 46 10.25 -15.83 -9.69
N HIS A 47 9.39 -16.85 -9.60
CA HIS A 47 7.95 -16.72 -9.75
C HIS A 47 7.29 -16.75 -8.37
N CYS A 48 6.30 -15.88 -8.20
CA CYS A 48 5.38 -15.86 -7.07
C CYS A 48 3.97 -15.98 -7.65
N TRP A 49 3.09 -16.75 -7.02
CA TRP A 49 1.70 -16.91 -7.42
C TRP A 49 0.79 -16.41 -6.30
N GLY A 50 -0.39 -15.89 -6.61
CA GLY A 50 -1.38 -15.60 -5.57
C GLY A 50 -1.77 -16.90 -4.86
N PRO A 51 -1.79 -16.95 -3.51
CA PRO A 51 -1.69 -15.84 -2.55
C PRO A 51 -0.29 -15.55 -1.95
N LEU A 52 0.75 -16.22 -2.43
CA LEU A 52 2.15 -16.06 -2.00
C LEU A 52 2.91 -15.03 -2.86
N LYS A 53 3.03 -13.80 -2.37
CA LYS A 53 3.54 -12.65 -3.15
C LYS A 53 4.80 -12.03 -2.53
N ALA A 54 5.65 -11.46 -3.38
CA ALA A 54 6.79 -10.66 -2.97
C ALA A 54 6.42 -9.16 -2.90
N TYR A 55 6.75 -8.53 -1.77
CA TYR A 55 6.53 -7.10 -1.51
C TYR A 55 7.88 -6.40 -1.28
N VAL A 56 7.95 -5.11 -1.61
CA VAL A 56 9.11 -4.27 -1.35
C VAL A 56 8.75 -3.18 -0.35
N SER A 57 9.65 -2.90 0.60
CA SER A 57 9.55 -1.76 1.50
C SER A 57 10.80 -0.89 1.40
N THR A 58 10.69 0.38 1.78
CA THR A 58 11.81 1.32 1.72
C THR A 58 13.01 0.91 2.56
N THR A 59 12.79 0.24 3.69
CA THR A 59 13.89 -0.30 4.51
C THR A 59 14.65 -1.41 3.76
N LYS A 60 13.96 -2.22 2.95
CA LYS A 60 14.57 -3.35 2.23
C LYS A 60 15.17 -2.95 0.88
N ALA A 61 14.72 -1.85 0.29
CA ALA A 61 15.23 -1.34 -0.97
C ALA A 61 16.66 -0.73 -0.85
N LYS A 62 17.15 -0.48 0.36
CA LYS A 62 18.45 0.16 0.64
C LYS A 62 19.71 -0.65 0.29
N SER A 63 19.60 -1.94 -0.04
CA SER A 63 20.79 -2.78 -0.19
C SER A 63 21.45 -2.62 -1.56
N SER A 64 22.78 -2.41 -1.56
CA SER A 64 23.59 -2.21 -2.77
C SER A 64 24.05 -3.48 -3.49
N SER A 65 24.05 -4.61 -2.79
CA SER A 65 24.64 -5.86 -3.28
C SER A 65 23.63 -6.99 -3.47
N ARG A 66 22.38 -6.80 -3.06
CA ARG A 66 21.32 -7.83 -3.14
C ARG A 66 19.93 -7.22 -3.14
N ALA A 67 19.00 -7.84 -3.84
CA ALA A 67 17.58 -7.49 -3.74
C ALA A 67 16.93 -8.30 -2.61
N VAL A 68 16.17 -7.62 -1.73
CA VAL A 68 15.48 -8.26 -0.61
C VAL A 68 13.98 -7.98 -0.69
N PHE A 69 13.18 -9.05 -0.70
CA PHE A 69 11.73 -9.00 -0.76
C PHE A 69 11.13 -9.53 0.53
N SER A 70 10.00 -8.94 0.97
CA SER A 70 9.10 -9.56 1.94
C SER A 70 8.27 -10.61 1.21
N LEU A 71 8.47 -11.90 1.51
CA LEU A 71 7.59 -12.95 1.03
C LEU A 71 6.37 -13.00 1.94
N ARG A 72 5.19 -12.79 1.36
CA ARG A 72 3.94 -12.65 2.09
C ARG A 72 2.91 -13.65 1.61
N PHE A 73 2.29 -14.38 2.52
CA PHE A 73 1.11 -15.20 2.27
C PHE A 73 -0.13 -14.39 2.68
N PHE A 74 -1.02 -14.10 1.74
CA PHE A 74 -2.16 -13.20 1.96
C PHE A 74 -1.78 -11.87 2.66
N GLY A 75 -0.63 -11.29 2.30
CA GLY A 75 -0.14 -10.03 2.88
C GLY A 75 0.52 -10.13 4.26
N GLN A 76 0.50 -11.28 4.94
CA GLN A 76 1.31 -11.49 6.14
C GLN A 76 2.71 -11.98 5.75
N GLU A 77 3.75 -11.30 6.23
CA GLU A 77 5.14 -11.70 5.99
C GLU A 77 5.46 -13.03 6.68
N ILE A 78 5.96 -13.98 5.90
CA ILE A 78 6.34 -15.33 6.36
C ILE A 78 7.85 -15.58 6.30
N ALA A 79 8.55 -14.88 5.39
CA ALA A 79 9.97 -15.05 5.11
C ALA A 79 10.47 -13.87 4.27
N HIS A 80 11.78 -13.80 4.03
CA HIS A 80 12.36 -12.87 3.07
C HIS A 80 12.97 -13.62 1.89
N LEU A 81 12.73 -13.18 0.66
CA LEU A 81 13.51 -13.64 -0.49
C LEU A 81 14.72 -12.72 -0.67
N ILE A 82 15.89 -13.31 -0.87
CA ILE A 82 17.14 -12.61 -1.12
C ILE A 82 17.64 -13.06 -2.49
N VAL A 83 17.82 -12.12 -3.41
CA VAL A 83 18.42 -12.38 -4.71
C VAL A 83 19.82 -11.80 -4.73
N LYS A 84 20.82 -12.66 -4.92
CA LYS A 84 22.24 -12.33 -5.00
C LYS A 84 22.85 -13.18 -6.11
N ASP A 85 23.61 -12.56 -7.02
CA ASP A 85 24.31 -13.26 -8.11
C ASP A 85 23.40 -14.20 -8.94
N LYS A 86 22.16 -13.78 -9.22
CA LYS A 86 21.08 -14.55 -9.87
C LYS A 86 20.59 -15.80 -9.11
N GLU A 87 21.16 -16.08 -7.95
CA GLU A 87 20.64 -17.08 -7.03
C GLU A 87 19.58 -16.48 -6.12
N VAL A 88 18.58 -17.31 -5.78
CA VAL A 88 17.46 -16.91 -4.94
C VAL A 88 17.48 -17.74 -3.67
N PHE A 89 17.53 -17.05 -2.54
CA PHE A 89 17.50 -17.65 -1.22
C PHE A 89 16.23 -17.24 -0.49
N ILE A 90 15.69 -18.15 0.31
CA ILE A 90 14.65 -17.84 1.28
C ILE A 90 15.26 -17.79 2.67
N LYS A 91 15.08 -16.66 3.34
CA LYS A 91 15.48 -16.45 4.72
C LYS A 91 14.26 -16.54 5.63
N ILE A 92 14.27 -17.52 6.51
CA ILE A 92 13.27 -17.74 7.55
C ILE A 92 13.89 -17.26 8.87
N LYS A 93 13.11 -16.49 9.63
CA LYS A 93 13.52 -15.91 10.91
C LYS A 93 12.35 -15.91 11.89
N GLY A 94 12.57 -16.45 13.08
CA GLY A 94 11.86 -16.29 14.33
C GLY A 94 10.39 -16.69 14.26
N SER A 95 10.14 -17.98 14.45
CA SER A 95 8.84 -18.64 14.49
C SER A 95 7.90 -18.15 15.61
N GLU A 96 8.38 -17.63 16.74
CA GLU A 96 7.53 -17.46 17.93
C GLU A 96 6.42 -16.39 17.85
N ILE A 97 6.46 -15.45 16.88
CA ILE A 97 5.39 -14.42 16.75
C ILE A 97 4.74 -14.39 15.36
N LYS A 98 5.41 -14.88 14.30
CA LYS A 98 4.92 -14.69 12.91
C LYS A 98 4.36 -15.95 12.23
N ASN A 99 4.84 -17.15 12.59
CA ASN A 99 4.44 -18.40 11.94
C ASN A 99 3.68 -19.35 12.90
N ASP A 100 4.07 -19.42 14.18
CA ASP A 100 3.48 -20.35 15.17
C ASP A 100 2.01 -20.05 15.50
N LYS A 101 1.54 -18.83 15.22
CA LYS A 101 0.16 -18.40 15.51
C LYS A 101 -0.77 -18.36 14.29
N GLY A 102 -0.45 -19.04 13.18
CA GLY A 102 -1.43 -19.10 12.09
C GLY A 102 -1.15 -19.94 10.86
N PHE A 103 0.09 -20.40 10.61
CA PHE A 103 0.39 -21.13 9.37
C PHE A 103 1.04 -22.50 9.55
N ASP A 104 1.57 -22.83 10.74
CA ASP A 104 2.09 -24.17 11.08
C ASP A 104 3.13 -24.72 10.08
N LEU A 105 4.16 -23.93 9.76
CA LEU A 105 5.26 -24.35 8.89
C LEU A 105 6.41 -24.91 9.72
N SER A 106 6.60 -26.23 9.68
CA SER A 106 7.72 -26.93 10.31
C SER A 106 9.01 -26.81 9.49
N LEU A 107 9.62 -25.61 9.50
CA LEU A 107 10.94 -25.37 8.88
C LEU A 107 11.76 -24.45 9.79
N PRO A 108 12.97 -24.86 10.25
CA PRO A 108 13.79 -24.05 11.15
C PRO A 108 14.20 -22.70 10.58
N ASP A 109 14.65 -21.83 11.47
CA ASP A 109 15.31 -20.59 11.10
C ASP A 109 16.58 -20.87 10.29
N GLY A 110 16.73 -20.15 9.17
CA GLY A 110 17.84 -20.40 8.27
C GLY A 110 17.77 -19.61 6.98
N ILE A 111 18.80 -19.82 6.16
CA ILE A 111 18.87 -19.33 4.79
C ILE A 111 18.97 -20.56 3.89
N TYR A 112 17.97 -20.76 3.04
CA TYR A 112 17.87 -21.93 2.19
C TYR A 112 17.80 -21.52 0.73
N SER A 113 18.21 -22.42 -0.17
CA SER A 113 17.98 -22.23 -1.60
C SER A 113 16.48 -22.21 -1.90
N TRP A 114 16.00 -21.18 -2.59
CA TRP A 114 14.60 -21.11 -3.01
C TRP A 114 14.25 -22.22 -4.00
N LYS A 115 15.19 -22.64 -4.86
CA LYS A 115 14.96 -23.74 -5.80
C LYS A 115 15.16 -25.12 -5.15
N GLY A 116 15.85 -25.17 -4.01
CA GLY A 116 16.12 -26.38 -3.23
C GLY A 116 14.89 -26.96 -2.52
N LYS A 117 15.14 -28.03 -1.74
CA LYS A 117 14.10 -28.84 -1.07
C LYS A 117 13.27 -28.01 -0.08
N GLU A 118 13.90 -27.14 0.69
CA GLU A 118 13.25 -26.30 1.70
C GLU A 118 12.41 -25.21 1.04
N GLY A 119 12.92 -24.61 -0.05
CA GLY A 119 12.13 -23.71 -0.88
C GLY A 119 10.89 -24.40 -1.44
N GLN A 120 11.02 -25.62 -1.96
CA GLN A 120 9.89 -26.43 -2.44
C GLN A 120 8.88 -26.74 -1.33
N LEU A 121 9.35 -27.10 -0.13
CA LEU A 121 8.52 -27.33 1.06
C LEU A 121 7.66 -26.11 1.36
N VAL A 122 8.25 -24.91 1.43
CA VAL A 122 7.53 -23.65 1.67
C VAL A 122 6.45 -23.43 0.60
N ARG A 123 6.77 -23.63 -0.68
CA ARG A 123 5.79 -23.45 -1.76
C ARG A 123 4.62 -24.41 -1.65
N LYS A 124 4.91 -25.69 -1.38
CA LYS A 124 3.91 -26.75 -1.24
C LYS A 124 3.00 -26.46 -0.06
N HIS A 125 3.59 -26.17 1.11
CA HIS A 125 2.88 -25.85 2.35
C HIS A 125 1.85 -24.74 2.17
N PHE A 126 2.26 -23.58 1.65
CA PHE A 126 1.36 -22.45 1.48
C PHE A 126 0.35 -22.63 0.34
N LYS A 127 0.67 -23.47 -0.65
CA LYS A 127 -0.31 -23.87 -1.67
C LYS A 127 -1.41 -24.73 -1.05
N GLU A 128 -1.04 -25.77 -0.31
CA GLU A 128 -1.99 -26.67 0.39
C GLU A 128 -2.83 -25.92 1.41
N LEU A 129 -2.20 -25.06 2.21
CA LEU A 129 -2.90 -24.22 3.18
C LEU A 129 -3.92 -23.29 2.53
N SER A 130 -3.60 -22.72 1.36
CA SER A 130 -4.56 -21.88 0.61
C SER A 130 -5.79 -22.68 0.17
N PHE A 131 -5.63 -23.95 -0.20
CA PHE A 131 -6.74 -24.82 -0.57
C PHE A 131 -7.56 -25.22 0.65
N ALA A 132 -6.90 -25.67 1.72
CA ALA A 132 -7.56 -26.09 2.96
C ALA A 132 -8.39 -24.98 3.60
N THR A 133 -7.94 -23.73 3.48
CA THR A 133 -8.63 -22.55 4.04
C THR A 133 -9.62 -21.89 3.08
N GLN A 134 -9.81 -22.45 1.87
CA GLN A 134 -10.64 -21.87 0.81
C GLN A 134 -10.33 -20.37 0.58
N GLY A 135 -9.05 -19.99 0.66
CA GLY A 135 -8.59 -18.61 0.48
C GLY A 135 -8.84 -17.63 1.65
N ILE A 136 -9.36 -18.10 2.79
CA ILE A 136 -9.58 -17.29 3.99
C ILE A 136 -8.84 -17.93 5.19
N PRO A 137 -7.49 -17.89 5.21
CA PRO A 137 -6.75 -18.43 6.34
C PRO A 137 -7.02 -17.63 7.62
N ASN A 138 -6.94 -18.31 8.75
CA ASN A 138 -6.99 -17.67 10.06
C ASN A 138 -5.68 -16.89 10.28
N MET A 139 -5.74 -15.58 10.06
CA MET A 139 -4.59 -14.70 10.09
C MET A 139 -4.69 -13.70 11.23
N ILE A 140 -3.55 -13.47 11.89
CA ILE A 140 -3.40 -12.43 12.91
C ILE A 140 -3.72 -11.05 12.32
N LYS A 141 -3.29 -10.80 11.08
CA LYS A 141 -3.41 -9.50 10.41
C LYS A 141 -4.40 -9.54 9.25
N GLN A 142 -5.69 -9.61 9.58
CA GLN A 142 -6.79 -9.63 8.60
C GLN A 142 -6.75 -8.44 7.62
N GLU A 143 -6.31 -7.25 8.05
CA GLU A 143 -6.20 -6.07 7.18
C GLU A 143 -5.18 -6.26 6.05
N HIS A 144 -4.06 -6.94 6.31
CA HIS A 144 -3.08 -7.26 5.26
C HIS A 144 -3.64 -8.22 4.21
N ARG A 145 -4.56 -9.12 4.61
CA ARG A 145 -5.28 -10.01 3.68
C ARG A 145 -6.19 -9.21 2.76
N ILE A 146 -6.90 -8.22 3.31
CA ILE A 146 -7.71 -7.28 2.54
C ILE A 146 -6.82 -6.51 1.56
N GLU A 147 -5.72 -5.90 2.02
CA GLU A 147 -4.74 -5.19 1.18
C GLU A 147 -4.23 -6.08 0.03
N SER A 148 -3.82 -7.31 0.32
CA SER A 148 -3.33 -8.25 -0.68
C SER A 148 -4.37 -8.60 -1.75
N LYS A 149 -5.64 -8.73 -1.36
CA LYS A 149 -6.76 -8.97 -2.29
C LYS A 149 -7.08 -7.72 -3.11
N PHE A 150 -7.12 -6.53 -2.50
CA PHE A 150 -7.28 -5.26 -3.23
C PHE A 150 -6.20 -5.10 -4.31
N ILE A 151 -4.93 -5.31 -3.95
CA ILE A 151 -3.82 -5.24 -4.92
C ILE A 151 -3.99 -6.28 -6.03
N SER A 152 -4.42 -7.52 -5.73
CA SER A 152 -4.72 -8.52 -6.77
C SER A 152 -5.75 -7.98 -7.77
N GLU A 153 -6.85 -7.43 -7.27
CA GLU A 153 -7.93 -6.90 -8.09
C GLU A 153 -7.49 -5.70 -8.93
N MET A 154 -6.74 -4.74 -8.37
CA MET A 154 -6.24 -3.58 -9.12
C MET A 154 -5.26 -3.97 -10.23
N CYS A 155 -4.54 -5.09 -10.06
CA CYS A 155 -3.60 -5.63 -11.05
C CYS A 155 -4.26 -6.45 -12.17
N LYS A 156 -5.56 -6.77 -12.07
CA LYS A 156 -6.27 -7.44 -13.18
C LYS A 156 -6.30 -6.55 -14.42
N GLY A 157 -6.50 -7.13 -15.61
CA GLY A 157 -6.69 -6.38 -16.85
C GLY A 157 -8.08 -5.75 -16.90
N SER A 158 -9.06 -6.54 -17.34
CA SER A 158 -10.49 -6.26 -17.26
C SER A 158 -11.12 -6.87 -16.00
N GLY A 159 -12.34 -6.45 -15.64
CA GLY A 159 -13.10 -7.02 -14.52
C GLY A 159 -12.55 -6.71 -13.12
N LYS A 160 -11.77 -5.62 -12.96
CA LYS A 160 -11.19 -5.22 -11.68
C LYS A 160 -12.29 -5.05 -10.64
N PHE A 161 -12.21 -5.76 -9.52
CA PHE A 161 -13.24 -5.72 -8.48
C PHE A 161 -14.64 -6.13 -8.93
N GLY A 162 -14.77 -6.83 -10.07
CA GLY A 162 -16.06 -7.08 -10.72
C GLY A 162 -16.61 -5.91 -11.55
N LEU A 163 -15.81 -4.86 -11.78
CA LEU A 163 -16.19 -3.65 -12.51
C LEU A 163 -15.31 -3.45 -13.74
N ASN A 164 -15.88 -3.60 -14.93
CA ASN A 164 -15.14 -3.46 -16.19
C ASN A 164 -14.73 -2.01 -16.49
N SER A 165 -15.49 -1.02 -15.99
CA SER A 165 -15.24 0.41 -16.23
C SER A 165 -14.10 0.99 -15.39
N LEU A 166 -13.75 0.33 -14.28
CA LEU A 166 -12.84 0.89 -13.30
C LEU A 166 -11.38 0.78 -13.78
N ARG A 167 -10.78 1.89 -14.17
CA ARG A 167 -9.40 1.93 -14.69
C ARG A 167 -8.41 2.40 -13.61
N ILE A 168 -8.27 1.59 -12.57
CA ILE A 168 -7.37 1.81 -11.43
C ILE A 168 -6.13 0.91 -11.55
N GLN A 169 -4.93 1.39 -11.25
CA GLN A 169 -3.70 0.59 -11.23
C GLN A 169 -2.87 0.94 -9.99
N PRO A 170 -2.37 -0.04 -9.22
CA PRO A 170 -1.54 0.29 -8.07
C PRO A 170 -0.17 0.81 -8.53
N VAL A 171 0.46 1.62 -7.70
CA VAL A 171 1.87 1.99 -7.87
C VAL A 171 2.71 0.77 -7.47
N LEU A 172 3.47 0.25 -8.44
CA LEU A 172 4.33 -0.91 -8.27
C LEU A 172 5.78 -0.53 -8.53
N ILE A 173 6.70 -1.10 -7.77
CA ILE A 173 8.13 -1.00 -8.05
C ILE A 173 8.56 -2.12 -9.01
N ALA A 174 9.53 -1.83 -9.88
CA ALA A 174 10.00 -2.70 -10.95
C ALA A 174 8.90 -3.22 -11.90
N ASN A 175 7.75 -2.52 -11.95
CA ASN A 175 6.52 -2.91 -12.65
C ASN A 175 5.96 -4.29 -12.23
N LYS A 176 6.25 -4.74 -11.00
CA LYS A 176 5.82 -6.08 -10.55
C LYS A 176 5.43 -6.12 -9.08
N PHE A 177 6.16 -5.43 -8.21
CA PHE A 177 6.03 -5.65 -6.77
C PHE A 177 5.23 -4.53 -6.12
N PRO A 178 4.27 -4.85 -5.23
CA PRO A 178 3.60 -3.86 -4.42
C PRO A 178 4.60 -3.11 -3.54
N LEU A 179 4.36 -1.81 -3.39
CA LEU A 179 5.23 -0.90 -2.67
C LEU A 179 4.42 -0.16 -1.59
N GLN A 180 4.86 -0.28 -0.33
CA GLN A 180 4.34 0.54 0.77
C GLN A 180 5.02 1.91 0.73
N ILE A 181 4.29 2.94 0.32
CA ILE A 181 4.81 4.31 0.15
C ILE A 181 4.94 4.96 1.54
N PRO A 182 6.16 5.32 1.99
CA PRO A 182 6.31 5.99 3.27
C PRO A 182 5.88 7.46 3.16
N LEU A 183 5.40 8.00 4.27
CA LEU A 183 5.15 9.43 4.46
C LEU A 183 5.77 9.90 5.78
N PRO A 184 6.22 11.15 5.87
CA PRO A 184 6.86 11.69 7.08
C PRO A 184 5.85 12.03 8.19
N ILE A 185 4.55 11.97 7.89
CA ILE A 185 3.47 12.17 8.86
C ILE A 185 2.67 10.88 8.96
N SER A 186 2.51 10.39 10.20
CA SER A 186 1.67 9.25 10.53
C SER A 186 0.22 9.71 10.76
N ALA A 187 -0.73 8.87 10.35
CA ALA A 187 -2.15 9.09 10.57
C ALA A 187 -2.80 8.00 11.44
N SER A 188 -2.03 7.08 12.04
CA SER A 188 -2.56 5.86 12.68
C SER A 188 -3.61 6.10 13.77
N THR A 189 -3.62 7.28 14.40
CA THR A 189 -4.61 7.68 15.43
C THR A 189 -5.78 8.51 14.89
N GLY A 190 -5.85 8.74 13.58
CA GLY A 190 -6.73 9.71 12.93
C GLY A 190 -6.37 11.17 13.24
N LEU A 191 -5.15 11.40 13.71
CA LEU A 191 -4.56 12.72 13.96
C LEU A 191 -3.14 12.71 13.38
N PRO A 192 -2.69 13.79 12.73
CA PRO A 192 -1.37 13.85 12.14
C PRO A 192 -0.31 13.89 13.23
N LYS A 193 0.75 13.09 13.09
CA LYS A 193 1.92 13.12 13.97
C LYS A 193 3.21 13.01 13.16
N PRO A 194 4.25 13.80 13.47
CA PRO A 194 5.55 13.61 12.84
C PRO A 194 6.05 12.20 13.12
N GLY A 195 6.56 11.52 12.09
CA GLY A 195 7.00 10.15 12.23
C GLY A 195 7.10 9.40 10.90
N ARG A 196 6.60 8.16 10.89
CA ARG A 196 6.59 7.31 9.70
C ARG A 196 5.19 6.78 9.48
N GLY A 197 4.48 7.42 8.56
CA GLY A 197 3.24 6.92 7.98
C GLY A 197 3.52 6.02 6.78
N HIS A 198 2.52 5.22 6.41
CA HIS A 198 2.53 4.43 5.18
C HIS A 198 1.15 4.49 4.56
N ILE A 199 1.10 4.74 3.25
CA ILE A 199 -0.12 4.56 2.49
C ILE A 199 -0.30 3.05 2.28
N ASP A 200 -1.48 2.50 2.60
CA ASP A 200 -1.77 1.08 2.37
C ASP A 200 -1.65 0.74 0.88
N ILE A 201 -2.39 1.47 0.02
CA ILE A 201 -2.26 1.37 -1.43
C ILE A 201 -2.29 2.77 -2.06
N LEU A 202 -1.20 3.12 -2.74
CA LEU A 202 -1.19 4.24 -3.69
C LEU A 202 -1.52 3.69 -5.08
N ALA A 203 -2.42 4.35 -5.79
CA ALA A 203 -2.86 3.94 -7.12
C ALA A 203 -2.98 5.12 -8.08
N ARG A 204 -2.98 4.81 -9.38
CA ARG A 204 -3.29 5.70 -10.49
C ARG A 204 -4.68 5.36 -11.02
N HIS A 205 -5.56 6.35 -11.06
CA HIS A 205 -6.91 6.21 -11.58
C HIS A 205 -7.07 6.97 -12.89
N LYS A 206 -7.32 6.26 -14.00
CA LYS A 206 -7.51 6.86 -15.33
C LYS A 206 -8.98 7.20 -15.58
N LEU A 207 -9.29 8.50 -15.54
CA LEU A 207 -10.62 9.07 -15.78
C LEU A 207 -11.04 8.99 -17.25
N LYS A 208 -12.35 9.08 -17.52
CA LYS A 208 -12.93 8.96 -18.88
C LYS A 208 -12.28 9.91 -19.89
N ASN A 209 -11.95 11.12 -19.47
CA ASN A 209 -11.23 12.13 -20.26
C ASN A 209 -9.70 11.88 -20.41
N ASN A 210 -9.21 10.68 -20.10
CA ASN A 210 -7.80 10.28 -20.09
C ASN A 210 -6.90 10.98 -19.06
N LYS A 211 -7.42 11.90 -18.24
CA LYS A 211 -6.69 12.41 -17.06
C LYS A 211 -6.43 11.26 -16.09
N THR A 212 -5.28 11.28 -15.44
CA THR A 212 -4.91 10.28 -14.44
C THR A 212 -4.72 10.95 -13.10
N ASN A 213 -5.53 10.56 -12.11
CA ASN A 213 -5.42 11.03 -10.73
C ASN A 213 -4.57 10.05 -9.91
N LEU A 214 -3.97 10.57 -8.84
CA LEU A 214 -3.44 9.74 -7.76
C LEU A 214 -4.57 9.43 -6.77
N SER A 215 -4.59 8.19 -6.29
CA SER A 215 -5.61 7.68 -5.39
C SER A 215 -4.94 7.01 -4.19
N VAL A 216 -5.23 7.52 -3.01
CA VAL A 216 -4.73 7.06 -1.71
C VAL A 216 -5.81 6.21 -1.08
N TRP A 217 -5.60 4.90 -1.01
CA TRP A 217 -6.56 3.97 -0.43
C TRP A 217 -6.12 3.64 1.00
N GLU A 218 -7.00 3.95 1.95
CA GLU A 218 -6.92 3.49 3.34
C GLU A 218 -7.90 2.34 3.51
N LEU A 219 -7.41 1.20 3.97
CA LEU A 219 -8.21 -0.02 4.10
C LEU A 219 -8.54 -0.27 5.57
N LYS A 220 -9.68 -0.90 5.82
CA LYS A 220 -9.98 -1.49 7.13
C LYS A 220 -10.46 -2.92 6.95
N LYS A 221 -10.17 -3.77 7.92
CA LYS A 221 -10.72 -5.13 7.98
C LYS A 221 -12.26 -5.10 8.08
N PRO A 222 -12.95 -6.20 7.73
CA PRO A 222 -14.41 -6.26 7.76
C PRO A 222 -15.00 -5.81 9.10
N ASN A 223 -16.14 -5.12 9.06
CA ASN A 223 -16.90 -4.66 10.22
C ASN A 223 -16.15 -3.72 11.18
N THR A 224 -15.01 -3.15 10.76
CA THR A 224 -14.20 -2.23 11.57
C THR A 224 -14.19 -0.86 10.93
N TYR A 225 -14.39 0.18 11.76
CA TYR A 225 -14.37 1.58 11.32
C TYR A 225 -13.84 2.45 12.44
N LYS A 226 -12.57 2.87 12.34
CA LYS A 226 -11.93 3.74 13.34
C LYS A 226 -11.14 4.84 12.64
N LYS A 227 -11.73 6.04 12.55
CA LYS A 227 -11.13 7.29 12.03
C LYS A 227 -10.46 7.15 10.67
N VAL A 228 -11.09 6.39 9.78
CA VAL A 228 -10.50 5.97 8.51
C VAL A 228 -10.57 7.07 7.45
N ALA A 229 -11.59 7.94 7.50
CA ALA A 229 -11.67 9.09 6.61
C ALA A 229 -10.62 10.15 6.97
N SER A 230 -10.40 10.40 8.27
CA SER A 230 -9.31 11.27 8.73
C SER A 230 -7.94 10.72 8.30
N GLN A 231 -7.74 9.40 8.38
CA GLN A 231 -6.50 8.76 7.92
C GLN A 231 -6.25 8.99 6.42
N ALA A 232 -7.23 8.67 5.58
CA ALA A 232 -7.12 8.86 4.14
C ALA A 232 -6.88 10.33 3.77
N TYR A 233 -7.55 11.27 4.47
CA TYR A 233 -7.34 12.71 4.29
C TYR A 233 -5.91 13.13 4.67
N ILE A 234 -5.43 12.76 5.87
CA ILE A 234 -4.08 13.11 6.35
C ILE A 234 -3.01 12.62 5.37
N TYR A 235 -3.10 11.36 4.91
CA TYR A 235 -2.15 10.82 3.95
C TYR A 235 -2.22 11.52 2.59
N SER A 236 -3.41 11.92 2.15
CA SER A 236 -3.59 12.63 0.88
C SER A 236 -3.01 14.05 0.92
N ILE A 237 -3.24 14.80 2.00
CA ILE A 237 -2.61 16.12 2.20
C ILE A 237 -1.09 15.98 2.33
N THR A 238 -0.61 15.00 3.09
CA THR A 238 0.83 14.78 3.24
C THR A 238 1.48 14.41 1.89
N LEU A 239 0.79 13.62 1.05
CA LEU A 239 1.25 13.32 -0.31
C LEU A 239 1.28 14.57 -1.20
N LEU A 240 0.29 15.46 -1.11
CA LEU A 240 0.33 16.76 -1.79
C LEU A 240 1.55 17.56 -1.34
N LYS A 241 1.81 17.64 -0.03
CA LYS A 241 2.98 18.34 0.51
C LYS A 241 4.29 17.80 -0.06
N VAL A 242 4.43 16.48 -0.16
CA VAL A 242 5.59 15.84 -0.82
C VAL A 242 5.71 16.29 -2.28
N LEU A 243 4.60 16.32 -3.03
CA LEU A 243 4.60 16.67 -4.46
C LEU A 243 4.72 18.18 -4.74
N ARG A 244 4.47 19.04 -3.74
CA ARG A 244 4.53 20.50 -3.89
C ARG A 244 5.78 21.13 -3.27
N HIS A 245 6.28 20.59 -2.16
CA HIS A 245 7.32 21.25 -1.38
C HIS A 245 8.63 20.47 -1.31
N SER A 246 8.65 19.19 -1.69
CA SER A 246 9.92 18.47 -1.70
C SER A 246 10.82 18.91 -2.83
N LYS A 247 12.11 19.06 -2.55
CA LYS A 247 13.15 19.36 -3.56
C LYS A 247 13.19 18.31 -4.67
N ARG A 248 12.73 17.08 -4.39
CA ARG A 248 12.73 15.94 -5.31
C ARG A 248 11.32 15.49 -5.69
N ALA A 249 10.34 16.40 -5.63
CA ALA A 249 8.95 16.12 -5.96
C ALA A 249 8.77 15.48 -7.35
N SER A 250 9.51 15.96 -8.36
CA SER A 250 9.41 15.43 -9.73
C SER A 250 9.88 13.97 -9.84
N GLU A 251 10.84 13.56 -9.03
CA GLU A 251 11.33 12.18 -8.98
C GLU A 251 10.33 11.26 -8.26
N TRP A 252 9.70 11.74 -7.18
CA TRP A 252 8.58 11.04 -6.54
C TRP A 252 7.42 10.84 -7.51
N PHE A 253 7.04 11.88 -8.26
CA PHE A 253 5.97 11.78 -9.25
C PHE A 253 6.29 10.77 -10.36
N LYS A 254 7.55 10.73 -10.81
CA LYS A 254 8.05 9.70 -11.74
C LYS A 254 8.02 8.30 -11.15
N LEU A 255 8.41 8.14 -9.89
CA LEU A 255 8.33 6.86 -9.19
C LEU A 255 6.88 6.35 -9.11
N PHE A 256 5.90 7.26 -8.98
CA PHE A 256 4.48 6.90 -9.00
C PHE A 256 3.95 6.54 -10.39
N GLY A 257 4.79 6.61 -11.42
CA GLY A 257 4.49 6.17 -12.79
C GLY A 257 4.09 7.27 -13.76
N PHE A 258 4.27 8.55 -13.38
CA PHE A 258 3.99 9.68 -14.27
C PHE A 258 5.25 10.10 -15.03
N LYS A 259 5.12 10.40 -16.32
CA LYS A 259 6.25 10.85 -17.16
C LYS A 259 6.29 12.36 -17.36
N SER A 260 5.15 13.03 -17.18
CA SER A 260 4.99 14.46 -17.34
C SER A 260 5.50 15.22 -16.11
N ARG A 261 5.61 16.54 -16.24
CA ARG A 261 5.69 17.44 -15.10
C ARG A 261 4.49 17.24 -14.17
N ILE A 262 4.66 17.56 -12.90
CA ILE A 262 3.56 17.63 -11.95
C ILE A 262 2.61 18.74 -12.46
N PRO A 263 1.32 18.47 -12.66
CA PRO A 263 0.35 19.49 -13.08
C PRO A 263 0.28 20.65 -12.09
N ASP A 264 -0.12 21.82 -12.58
CA ASP A 264 -0.32 23.02 -11.75
C ASP A 264 -1.43 22.79 -10.71
N SER A 265 -2.47 22.01 -11.08
CA SER A 265 -3.51 21.52 -10.17
C SER A 265 -3.60 19.99 -10.13
N LEU A 266 -3.56 19.43 -8.93
CA LEU A 266 -3.73 18.01 -8.64
C LEU A 266 -5.09 17.76 -7.99
N VAL A 267 -5.64 16.59 -8.29
CA VAL A 267 -6.75 16.00 -7.53
C VAL A 267 -6.23 14.71 -6.93
N ILE A 268 -6.18 14.63 -5.60
CA ILE A 268 -5.87 13.39 -4.88
C ILE A 268 -7.18 12.77 -4.40
N GLU A 269 -7.42 11.54 -4.82
CA GLU A 269 -8.60 10.78 -4.42
C GLU A 269 -8.31 10.05 -3.10
N ALA A 270 -8.88 10.52 -2.01
CA ALA A 270 -8.78 9.90 -0.68
C ALA A 270 -9.87 8.83 -0.55
N VAL A 271 -9.52 7.58 -0.76
CA VAL A 271 -10.46 6.45 -0.80
C VAL A 271 -10.45 5.71 0.52
N VAL A 272 -11.63 5.57 1.12
CA VAL A 272 -11.88 4.75 2.31
C VAL A 272 -12.51 3.43 1.88
N ALA A 273 -11.79 2.32 2.00
CA ALA A 273 -12.33 1.01 1.68
C ALA A 273 -12.83 0.28 2.93
N VAL A 274 -14.15 0.12 3.04
CA VAL A 274 -14.82 -0.43 4.22
C VAL A 274 -15.99 -1.34 3.84
N SER A 275 -16.46 -2.15 4.78
CA SER A 275 -17.71 -2.91 4.61
C SER A 275 -18.93 -1.97 4.53
N ARG A 276 -19.96 -2.36 3.78
CA ARG A 276 -21.16 -1.54 3.54
C ARG A 276 -21.88 -1.10 4.82
N ASN A 277 -21.92 -1.94 5.83
CA ASN A 277 -22.49 -1.61 7.14
C ASN A 277 -21.75 -0.49 7.90
N GLN A 278 -20.66 0.05 7.38
CA GLN A 278 -19.97 1.21 7.94
C GLN A 278 -20.31 2.53 7.22
N GLU A 279 -21.22 2.52 6.24
CA GLU A 279 -21.61 3.71 5.46
C GLU A 279 -22.03 4.89 6.33
N GLU A 280 -22.90 4.67 7.33
CA GLU A 280 -23.35 5.74 8.23
C GLU A 280 -22.20 6.38 9.01
N LYS A 281 -21.26 5.57 9.49
CA LYS A 281 -20.08 6.07 10.22
C LYS A 281 -19.17 6.86 9.30
N PHE A 282 -19.00 6.40 8.05
CA PHE A 282 -18.29 7.16 7.02
C PHE A 282 -18.95 8.50 6.73
N ASN A 283 -20.25 8.52 6.48
CA ASN A 283 -20.96 9.75 6.17
C ASN A 283 -20.97 10.73 7.35
N LYS A 284 -20.96 10.24 8.59
CA LYS A 284 -20.83 11.08 9.79
C LYS A 284 -19.42 11.70 9.89
N GLU A 285 -18.37 10.90 9.73
CA GLU A 285 -16.99 11.39 9.77
C GLU A 285 -16.69 12.34 8.60
N LEU A 286 -17.19 12.03 7.39
CA LEU A 286 -17.05 12.87 6.21
C LEU A 286 -17.68 14.26 6.40
N ARG A 287 -18.88 14.33 6.99
CA ARG A 287 -19.53 15.62 7.29
C ARG A 287 -18.69 16.45 8.25
N SER A 288 -18.26 15.85 9.36
CA SER A 288 -17.41 16.52 10.35
C SER A 288 -16.07 16.98 9.75
N LEU A 289 -15.45 16.18 8.89
CA LEU A 289 -14.22 16.55 8.19
C LEU A 289 -14.44 17.73 7.23
N LYS A 290 -15.53 17.73 6.45
CA LYS A 290 -15.85 18.83 5.53
C LYS A 290 -16.13 20.15 6.25
N GLU A 291 -16.67 20.10 7.47
CA GLU A 291 -16.92 21.28 8.30
C GLU A 291 -15.65 21.87 8.91
N THR A 292 -14.62 21.05 9.11
CA THR A 292 -13.43 21.43 9.91
C THR A 292 -12.15 21.54 9.10
N SER A 293 -12.07 20.86 7.95
CA SER A 293 -10.87 20.73 7.16
C SER A 293 -11.18 21.01 5.68
N PRO A 294 -10.42 21.90 5.02
CA PRO A 294 -10.67 22.25 3.62
C PRO A 294 -10.40 21.06 2.69
N LEU A 295 -11.25 20.89 1.69
CA LEU A 295 -10.99 19.94 0.60
C LEU A 295 -10.27 20.59 -0.60
N GLN A 296 -10.29 21.93 -0.69
CA GLN A 296 -9.53 22.71 -1.66
C GLN A 296 -8.28 23.27 -0.96
N ILE A 297 -7.09 23.01 -1.50
CA ILE A 297 -5.80 23.36 -0.93
C ILE A 297 -5.01 24.16 -1.98
N GLY A 298 -5.15 25.48 -1.96
CA GLY A 298 -4.66 26.32 -3.07
C GLY A 298 -5.34 25.91 -4.38
N ASP A 299 -4.54 25.56 -5.39
CA ASP A 299 -5.03 25.06 -6.68
C ASP A 299 -5.29 23.54 -6.71
N ASP A 300 -4.92 22.82 -5.63
CA ASP A 300 -5.11 21.39 -5.50
C ASP A 300 -6.43 21.05 -4.79
N SER A 301 -6.91 19.82 -4.94
CA SER A 301 -8.07 19.34 -4.17
C SER A 301 -7.96 17.88 -3.72
N ILE A 302 -8.63 17.59 -2.62
CA ILE A 302 -8.83 16.24 -2.09
C ILE A 302 -10.27 15.80 -2.36
N ARG A 303 -10.44 14.72 -3.12
CA ARG A 303 -11.74 14.07 -3.33
C ARG A 303 -11.87 12.88 -2.37
N LEU A 304 -12.63 13.04 -1.29
CA LEU A 304 -12.95 11.92 -0.38
C LEU A 304 -14.08 11.06 -0.94
N VAL A 305 -13.86 9.75 -1.04
CA VAL A 305 -14.86 8.77 -1.49
C VAL A 305 -14.80 7.49 -0.66
N ALA A 306 -15.92 6.79 -0.55
CA ALA A 306 -15.98 5.46 0.04
C ALA A 306 -16.04 4.38 -1.04
N ALA A 307 -15.26 3.33 -0.86
CA ALA A 307 -15.30 2.12 -1.65
C ALA A 307 -15.87 0.98 -0.79
N TYR A 308 -17.17 0.73 -0.92
CA TYR A 308 -17.83 -0.36 -0.21
C TYR A 308 -17.51 -1.69 -0.87
N TYR A 309 -16.96 -2.61 -0.08
CA TYR A 309 -16.46 -3.87 -0.61
C TYR A 309 -17.09 -5.08 0.11
N LYS A 310 -17.15 -6.19 -0.64
CA LYS A 310 -17.44 -7.53 -0.13
C LYS A 310 -16.20 -8.39 -0.33
N GLU A 311 -15.75 -9.02 0.73
CA GLU A 311 -14.70 -10.02 0.66
C GLU A 311 -15.29 -11.35 0.16
N LYS A 312 -14.61 -11.97 -0.81
CA LYS A 312 -14.83 -13.35 -1.24
C LYS A 312 -13.61 -14.19 -0.88
N SER A 313 -13.70 -15.51 -1.06
CA SER A 313 -12.62 -16.47 -0.81
C SER A 313 -11.26 -16.04 -1.37
N ASP A 314 -11.18 -15.71 -2.66
CA ASP A 314 -9.94 -15.40 -3.36
C ASP A 314 -9.80 -13.93 -3.82
N SER A 315 -10.88 -13.16 -3.67
CA SER A 315 -11.06 -11.88 -4.34
C SER A 315 -11.79 -10.87 -3.46
N ILE A 316 -11.83 -9.62 -3.93
CA ILE A 316 -12.69 -8.58 -3.39
C ILE A 316 -13.54 -8.03 -4.53
N THR A 317 -14.81 -7.78 -4.26
CA THR A 317 -15.70 -7.06 -5.18
C THR A 317 -16.11 -5.73 -4.58
N LEU A 318 -16.20 -4.70 -5.40
CA LEU A 318 -16.80 -3.43 -5.03
C LEU A 318 -18.28 -3.46 -5.37
N GLU A 319 -19.11 -2.86 -4.54
CA GLU A 319 -20.57 -2.79 -4.80
C GLU A 319 -20.89 -1.92 -6.00
N LYS A 320 -20.11 -0.85 -6.19
CA LYS A 320 -20.16 0.05 -7.34
C LYS A 320 -18.81 0.70 -7.57
N ASP A 321 -18.66 1.38 -8.69
CA ASP A 321 -17.50 2.23 -8.94
C ASP A 321 -17.52 3.41 -7.95
N PRO A 322 -16.53 3.56 -7.04
CA PRO A 322 -16.55 4.59 -6.02
C PRO A 322 -16.29 5.99 -6.58
N PHE A 323 -15.91 6.10 -7.85
CA PHE A 323 -15.58 7.37 -8.50
C PHE A 323 -16.69 7.90 -9.40
N LEU A 324 -17.74 7.10 -9.64
CA LEU A 324 -18.96 7.51 -10.32
C LEU A 324 -19.96 8.00 -9.27
N GLU A 325 -20.49 9.19 -9.48
CA GLU A 325 -21.61 9.72 -8.69
C GLU A 325 -22.91 8.99 -9.03
#